data_AF-A0A9D1AP91-F1
#
_entry.id   AF-A0A9D1AP91-F1
#
_cell.length_a   1.000
_cell.length_b   1.000
_cell.length_c   1.000
_cell.angle_alpha   90.00
_cell.angle_beta   90.00
_cell.angle_gamma   90.00
#
_symmetry.space_group_name_H-M   'P 1'
#
loop_
_entity.id
_entity.type
_entity.pdbx_description
1 polymer ?
#
loop_
_entity_poly.entity_id
_entity_poly.type
_entity_poly.pdbx_seq_one_letter_code
_entity_poly.pdbx_strand_id
1 'polypeptide(L)'
;MAAAVGYEDYAVAALPAAVRNWAGELIAIPSYSEHPQEAFDLITKIPSGEFDEKMAMASNGIPADTRNEEWPEMLAGVHEAFNVQTGVYDWNCGLNENGDLGTAFQDPAAKLFEGSLDGQGFVEAMDALY
;
A
#
# COMPACT_ATOMS: atom_id res chain seq x y z
N MET A 1 -15.90 -16.71 -18.11
CA MET A 1 -15.04 -17.38 -17.10
C MET A 1 -15.51 -17.13 -15.67
N ALA A 2 -15.93 -15.92 -15.27
CA ALA A 2 -16.35 -15.64 -13.88
C ALA A 2 -17.62 -16.38 -13.38
N ALA A 3 -18.51 -16.83 -14.25
CA ALA A 3 -19.77 -17.47 -13.84
C ALA A 3 -19.67 -18.98 -13.51
N ALA A 4 -18.51 -19.62 -13.71
CA ALA A 4 -18.41 -21.09 -13.68
C ALA A 4 -17.93 -21.69 -12.35
N VAL A 5 -17.50 -20.88 -11.38
CA VAL A 5 -16.75 -21.35 -10.19
C VAL A 5 -17.35 -20.94 -8.83
N GLY A 6 -18.62 -20.52 -8.77
CA GLY A 6 -19.25 -20.24 -7.47
C GLY A 6 -18.49 -19.17 -6.68
N TYR A 7 -18.05 -18.10 -7.35
CA TYR A 7 -17.23 -17.03 -6.78
C TYR A 7 -17.85 -16.35 -5.55
N GLU A 8 -19.16 -16.53 -5.31
CA GLU A 8 -19.86 -16.02 -4.13
C GLU A 8 -19.53 -16.81 -2.85
N ASP A 9 -19.16 -18.10 -2.94
CA ASP A 9 -18.77 -18.92 -1.77
C ASP A 9 -17.31 -18.66 -1.33
N TYR A 10 -16.47 -18.17 -2.26
CA TYR A 10 -15.08 -17.74 -2.02
C TYR A 10 -14.90 -16.22 -2.03
N ALA A 11 -16.00 -15.47 -2.13
CA ALA A 11 -15.99 -14.05 -1.87
C ALA A 11 -15.69 -13.91 -0.38
N VAL A 12 -14.39 -13.84 -0.05
CA VAL A 12 -13.86 -13.26 1.18
C VAL A 12 -14.81 -12.12 1.51
N ALA A 13 -15.51 -12.23 2.65
CA ALA A 13 -16.49 -11.23 3.09
C ALA A 13 -15.92 -9.88 2.72
N ALA A 14 -16.57 -9.18 1.78
CA ALA A 14 -15.99 -8.05 1.06
C ALA A 14 -15.19 -7.23 2.07
N LEU A 15 -13.87 -7.19 1.88
CA LEU A 15 -12.93 -6.52 2.78
C LEU A 15 -13.61 -5.27 3.35
N PRO A 16 -13.71 -5.11 4.69
CA PRO A 16 -14.57 -4.09 5.27
C PRO A 16 -14.33 -2.77 4.55
N ALA A 17 -15.36 -2.18 3.96
CA ALA A 17 -15.18 -1.03 3.06
C ALA A 17 -14.43 0.14 3.73
N ALA A 18 -14.37 0.17 5.06
CA ALA A 18 -13.66 1.16 5.87
C ALA A 18 -12.21 0.80 6.23
N VAL A 19 -11.68 -0.38 5.86
CA VAL A 19 -10.27 -0.76 6.05
C VAL A 19 -9.57 -0.79 4.70
N ARG A 20 -8.45 -0.07 4.58
CA ARG A 20 -7.73 0.13 3.30
C ARG A 20 -6.22 0.06 3.50
N ASN A 21 -5.46 -0.01 2.41
CA ASN A 21 -4.01 0.15 2.45
C ASN A 21 -3.63 1.43 1.72
N TRP A 22 -2.81 2.26 2.36
CA TRP A 22 -2.25 3.47 1.78
C TRP A 22 -0.73 3.43 1.97
N ALA A 23 -0.01 3.59 0.88
CA ALA A 23 1.43 3.73 0.94
C ALA A 23 1.81 5.18 1.27
N GLY A 24 2.87 5.34 2.05
CA GLY A 24 3.51 6.62 2.29
C GLY A 24 4.98 6.55 1.90
N GLU A 25 5.53 7.69 1.53
CA GLU A 25 6.96 7.85 1.31
C GLU A 25 7.59 8.47 2.55
N LEU A 26 8.76 7.97 2.94
CA LEU A 26 9.51 8.50 4.07
C LEU A 26 10.89 8.93 3.61
N ILE A 27 11.34 10.05 4.15
CA ILE A 27 12.72 10.52 4.02
C ILE A 27 13.40 10.15 5.34
N ALA A 28 14.65 9.71 5.30
CA ALA A 28 15.41 9.37 6.49
C ALA A 28 16.84 9.91 6.39
N ILE A 29 17.41 10.29 7.53
CA ILE A 29 18.81 10.73 7.62
C ILE A 29 19.66 9.52 8.03
N PRO A 30 20.59 9.07 7.18
CA PRO A 30 21.47 7.97 7.56
C PRO A 30 22.41 8.40 8.69
N SER A 31 22.79 7.46 9.56
CA SER A 31 23.67 7.71 10.71
C SER A 31 25.08 8.18 10.31
N TYR A 32 25.47 7.96 9.06
CA TYR A 32 26.76 8.34 8.50
C TYR A 32 26.71 9.65 7.69
N SER A 33 25.62 10.43 7.78
CA SER A 33 25.56 11.75 7.14
C SER A 33 26.67 12.66 7.67
N GLU A 34 27.44 13.28 6.78
CA GLU A 34 28.44 14.30 7.13
C GLU A 34 27.79 15.66 7.46
N HIS A 35 26.49 15.82 7.18
CA HIS A 35 25.70 17.04 7.37
C HIS A 35 24.33 16.74 8.03
N PRO A 36 24.30 16.20 9.27
CA PRO A 36 23.06 15.74 9.88
C PRO A 36 22.11 16.89 10.25
N GLN A 37 22.63 18.07 10.61
CA GLN A 37 21.78 19.21 10.98
C GLN A 37 21.12 19.83 9.75
N GLU A 38 21.87 20.06 8.68
CA GLU A 38 21.32 20.57 7.42
C GLU A 38 20.31 19.60 6.81
N ALA A 39 20.58 18.29 6.91
CA ALA A 39 19.62 17.26 6.51
C ALA A 39 18.36 17.29 7.38
N PHE A 40 18.47 17.57 8.68
CA PHE A 40 17.32 17.72 9.59
C PHE A 40 16.49 18.97 9.26
N ASP A 41 17.15 20.08 8.97
CA ASP A 41 16.47 21.32 8.58
C ASP A 41 15.73 21.14 7.24
N LEU A 42 16.31 20.38 6.30
CA LEU A 42 15.66 20.05 5.04
C LEU A 42 14.48 19.10 5.21
N ILE A 43 14.66 17.99 5.92
CA ILE A 43 13.62 16.97 6.06
C ILE A 43 12.41 17.47 6.85
N THR A 44 12.59 18.44 7.76
CA THR A 44 11.46 19.06 8.46
C THR A 44 10.71 20.07 7.60
N LYS A 45 11.40 20.70 6.64
CA LYS A 45 10.80 21.67 5.73
C LYS A 45 9.93 21.03 4.65
N ILE A 46 10.39 19.92 4.08
CA ILE A 46 9.75 19.26 2.94
C ILE A 46 8.28 18.86 3.21
N PRO A 47 7.95 18.12 4.28
CA PRO A 47 6.59 17.63 4.56
C PRO A 47 5.79 18.66 5.36
N SER A 48 6.00 19.96 5.14
CA SER A 48 5.32 21.01 5.90
C SER A 48 4.92 22.20 5.03
N GLY A 49 3.70 22.70 5.29
CA GLY A 49 3.15 23.91 4.68
C GLY A 49 3.17 23.84 3.15
N GLU A 50 3.57 24.95 2.51
CA GLU A 50 3.56 25.07 1.04
C GLU A 50 4.50 24.09 0.32
N PHE A 51 5.51 23.52 1.00
CA PHE A 51 6.44 22.59 0.36
C PHE A 51 5.82 21.20 0.23
N ASP A 52 5.05 20.78 1.22
CA ASP A 52 4.28 19.54 1.18
C ASP A 52 3.20 19.62 0.10
N GLU A 53 2.45 20.72 0.06
CA GLU A 53 1.43 20.95 -0.97
C GLU A 53 2.04 20.88 -2.38
N LYS A 54 3.15 21.60 -2.62
CA LYS A 54 3.85 21.56 -3.92
C LYS A 54 4.31 20.16 -4.28
N MET A 55 4.81 19.39 -3.31
CA MET A 55 5.24 18.02 -3.52
C MET A 55 4.05 17.12 -3.89
N ALA A 56 2.98 17.16 -3.10
CA ALA A 56 1.76 16.38 -3.34
C ALA A 56 1.17 16.66 -4.72
N MET A 57 1.08 17.93 -5.12
CA MET A 57 0.59 18.34 -6.44
C MET A 57 1.50 17.86 -7.58
N ALA A 58 2.82 17.91 -7.38
CA ALA A 58 3.77 17.46 -8.40
C ALA A 58 3.82 15.93 -8.54
N SER A 59 3.58 15.17 -7.47
CA SER A 59 3.65 13.71 -7.46
C SER A 59 2.30 13.02 -7.67
N ASN A 60 1.19 13.77 -7.71
CA ASN A 60 -0.17 13.23 -7.56
C ASN A 60 -0.34 12.42 -6.25
N GLY A 61 0.33 12.86 -5.19
CA GLY A 61 0.27 12.26 -3.85
C GLY A 61 -0.73 12.94 -2.93
N ILE A 62 -1.00 12.30 -1.80
CA ILE A 62 -1.77 12.88 -0.69
C ILE A 62 -0.83 13.78 0.12
N PRO A 63 -1.20 15.03 0.43
CA PRO A 63 -0.42 15.89 1.32
C PRO A 63 -0.18 15.19 2.67
N ALA A 64 1.07 15.16 3.13
CA ALA A 64 1.42 14.58 4.43
C ALA A 64 1.08 15.55 5.57
N ASP A 65 1.14 16.86 5.31
CA ASP A 65 0.72 17.88 6.26
C ASP A 65 -0.80 18.01 6.24
N THR A 66 -1.45 17.51 7.29
CA THR A 66 -2.93 17.52 7.44
C THR A 66 -3.58 18.90 7.38
N ARG A 67 -2.79 19.99 7.43
CA ARG A 67 -3.29 21.36 7.23
C ARG A 67 -3.54 21.70 5.75
N ASN A 68 -2.95 20.94 4.83
CA ASN A 68 -3.15 21.07 3.40
C ASN A 68 -4.37 20.21 2.98
N GLU A 69 -5.52 20.87 2.84
CA GLU A 69 -6.79 20.21 2.50
C GLU A 69 -6.96 19.98 0.99
N GLU A 70 -6.22 20.72 0.16
CA GLU A 70 -6.27 20.59 -1.29
C GLU A 70 -5.50 19.36 -1.75
N TRP A 71 -6.16 18.50 -2.52
CA TRP A 71 -5.57 17.28 -3.09
C TRP A 71 -5.48 17.39 -4.62
N PRO A 72 -4.54 16.68 -5.26
CA PRO A 72 -4.49 16.58 -6.71
C PRO A 72 -5.83 16.09 -7.29
N GLU A 73 -6.28 16.68 -8.40
CA GLU A 73 -7.55 16.33 -9.06
C GLU A 73 -7.65 14.82 -9.38
N MET A 74 -6.52 14.19 -9.71
CA MET A 74 -6.42 12.76 -9.96
C MET A 74 -6.88 11.90 -8.77
N LEU A 75 -6.83 12.43 -7.55
CA LEU A 75 -7.22 11.76 -6.31
C LEU A 75 -8.63 12.12 -5.81
N ALA A 76 -9.38 12.95 -6.53
CA ALA A 76 -10.71 13.38 -6.10
C ALA A 76 -11.67 12.21 -5.83
N GLY A 77 -11.57 11.13 -6.62
CA GLY A 77 -12.39 9.93 -6.48
C GLY A 77 -12.11 9.09 -5.23
N VAL A 78 -11.01 9.34 -4.50
CA VAL A 78 -10.62 8.55 -3.32
C VAL A 78 -10.61 9.37 -2.02
N HIS A 79 -10.77 10.69 -2.10
CA HIS A 79 -10.66 11.59 -0.95
C HIS A 79 -11.66 11.25 0.17
N GLU A 80 -12.94 11.12 -0.16
CA GLU A 80 -13.98 10.77 0.82
C GLU A 80 -13.70 9.40 1.46
N ALA A 81 -13.37 8.41 0.62
CA ALA A 81 -13.03 7.07 1.05
C ALA A 81 -11.86 7.05 2.04
N PHE A 82 -10.79 7.81 1.78
CA PHE A 82 -9.65 7.95 2.68
C PHE A 82 -10.06 8.52 4.04
N ASN A 83 -10.85 9.60 4.06
CA ASN A 83 -11.21 10.29 5.30
C ASN A 83 -12.20 9.53 6.20
N VAL A 84 -13.01 8.64 5.64
CA VAL A 84 -13.97 7.83 6.43
C VAL A 84 -13.44 6.46 6.86
N GLN A 85 -12.16 6.16 6.59
CA GLN A 85 -11.58 4.88 6.96
C GLN A 85 -11.48 4.71 8.49
N THR A 86 -11.65 3.48 8.95
CA THR A 86 -11.60 3.12 10.38
C THR A 86 -10.35 2.31 10.74
N GLY A 87 -9.52 1.97 9.75
CA GLY A 87 -8.28 1.22 9.95
C GLY A 87 -7.48 1.04 8.67
N VAL A 88 -6.27 0.51 8.83
CA VAL A 88 -5.38 0.15 7.72
C VAL A 88 -5.04 -1.33 7.76
N TYR A 89 -4.84 -1.95 6.59
CA TYR A 89 -4.29 -3.30 6.52
C TYR A 89 -2.81 -3.31 6.89
N ASP A 90 -2.32 -4.44 7.39
CA ASP A 90 -0.90 -4.66 7.56
C ASP A 90 -0.18 -4.53 6.22
N TRP A 91 0.98 -3.86 6.27
CA TRP A 91 1.78 -3.65 5.07
C TRP A 91 2.16 -5.00 4.44
N ASN A 92 2.09 -5.05 3.11
CA ASN A 92 2.34 -6.27 2.34
C ASN A 92 1.49 -7.48 2.80
N CYS A 93 0.26 -7.23 3.27
CA CYS A 93 -0.64 -8.25 3.82
C CYS A 93 -0.02 -9.08 4.96
N GLY A 94 0.89 -8.49 5.75
CA GLY A 94 1.58 -9.19 6.84
C GLY A 94 2.72 -10.11 6.38
N LEU A 95 3.00 -10.23 5.08
CA LEU A 95 4.09 -11.08 4.57
C LEU A 95 5.47 -10.74 5.14
N ASN A 96 5.67 -9.49 5.59
CA ASN A 96 6.93 -9.08 6.19
C ASN A 96 7.16 -9.65 7.60
N GLU A 97 6.12 -10.17 8.25
CA GLU A 97 6.23 -10.83 9.55
C GLU A 97 6.86 -12.23 9.45
N ASN A 98 6.84 -12.82 8.25
CA ASN A 98 7.45 -14.11 7.97
C ASN A 98 8.34 -14.01 6.71
N GLY A 99 9.64 -13.85 6.94
CA GLY A 99 10.63 -13.68 5.88
C GLY A 99 10.68 -14.83 4.85
N ASP A 100 10.28 -16.04 5.24
CA ASP A 100 10.27 -17.19 4.33
C ASP A 100 9.05 -17.16 3.40
N LEU A 101 7.87 -16.79 3.92
CA LEU A 101 6.63 -16.67 3.15
C LEU A 101 6.69 -15.59 2.06
N GLY A 102 7.39 -14.47 2.30
CA GLY A 102 7.53 -13.40 1.33
C GLY A 102 8.17 -13.82 0.01
N THR A 103 9.10 -14.79 0.04
CA THR A 103 9.71 -15.36 -1.18
C THR A 103 8.90 -16.50 -1.75
N ALA A 104 8.33 -17.36 -0.89
CA ALA A 104 7.57 -18.52 -1.32
C ALA A 104 6.24 -18.18 -2.02
N PHE A 105 5.63 -17.03 -1.70
CA PHE A 105 4.43 -16.52 -2.38
C PHE A 105 4.64 -16.18 -3.86
N GLN A 106 5.85 -15.72 -4.24
CA GLN A 106 6.08 -15.12 -5.54
C GLN A 106 5.87 -16.10 -6.71
N ASP A 107 6.31 -17.34 -6.56
CA ASP A 107 6.22 -18.36 -7.61
C ASP A 107 4.78 -18.85 -7.85
N PRO A 108 3.99 -19.23 -6.84
CA PRO A 108 2.56 -19.52 -7.01
C PRO A 108 1.77 -18.35 -7.61
N ALA A 109 2.04 -17.11 -7.17
CA ALA A 109 1.38 -15.92 -7.71
C ALA A 109 1.71 -15.71 -9.19
N ALA A 110 2.99 -15.81 -9.58
CA ALA A 110 3.41 -15.70 -10.97
C ALA A 110 2.73 -16.77 -11.86
N LYS A 111 2.69 -18.02 -11.39
CA LYS A 111 2.04 -19.15 -12.07
C LYS A 111 0.53 -18.95 -12.25
N LEU A 112 -0.14 -18.38 -11.25
CA LEU A 112 -1.55 -18.01 -11.36
C LEU A 112 -1.75 -16.94 -12.45
N PHE A 113 -0.92 -15.88 -12.47
CA PHE A 113 -1.04 -14.79 -13.44
C PHE A 113 -0.70 -15.19 -14.88
N GLU A 114 0.26 -16.09 -15.08
CA GLU A 114 0.56 -16.63 -16.42
C GLU A 114 -0.42 -17.74 -16.86
N GLY A 115 -1.26 -18.23 -15.94
CA GLY A 115 -2.28 -19.25 -16.19
C GLY A 115 -1.80 -20.70 -16.15
N SER A 116 -0.60 -20.96 -15.59
CA SER A 116 -0.08 -22.31 -15.37
C SER A 116 -0.58 -22.94 -14.06
N LEU A 117 -1.08 -22.12 -13.12
CA LEU A 117 -1.94 -22.54 -12.00
C LEU A 117 -3.35 -21.96 -12.18
N ASP A 118 -4.36 -22.74 -11.80
CA ASP A 118 -5.72 -22.24 -11.61
C ASP A 118 -5.93 -21.76 -10.16
N GLY A 119 -7.11 -21.20 -9.87
CA GLY A 119 -7.40 -20.66 -8.54
C GLY A 119 -7.32 -21.71 -7.43
N GLN A 120 -7.72 -22.95 -7.71
CA GLN A 120 -7.66 -24.06 -6.75
C GLN A 120 -6.19 -24.45 -6.48
N GLY A 121 -5.40 -24.64 -7.54
CA GLY A 121 -3.98 -24.97 -7.43
C GLY A 121 -3.16 -23.87 -6.75
N PHE A 122 -3.57 -22.60 -6.91
CA PHE A 122 -2.97 -21.51 -6.14
C PHE A 122 -3.26 -21.63 -4.64
N VAL A 123 -4.52 -21.88 -4.25
CA VAL A 123 -4.89 -22.07 -2.83
C VAL A 123 -4.11 -23.23 -2.21
N GLU A 124 -4.05 -24.37 -2.91
CA GLU A 124 -3.30 -25.56 -2.44
C GLU A 124 -1.81 -25.28 -2.30
N ALA A 125 -1.21 -24.55 -3.25
CA ALA A 125 0.19 -24.15 -3.19
C ALA A 125 0.47 -23.20 -2.01
N MET A 126 -0.48 -22.31 -1.69
CA MET A 126 -0.38 -21.38 -0.57
C MET A 126 -0.57 -22.08 0.78
N ASP A 127 -1.52 -23.01 0.89
CA ASP A 127 -1.77 -23.80 2.12
C ASP A 127 -0.55 -24.66 2.47
N ALA A 128 0.19 -25.16 1.48
CA ALA A 128 1.40 -25.94 1.70
C ALA A 128 2.59 -25.11 2.26
N LEU A 129 2.47 -23.79 2.36
CA LEU A 129 3.48 -22.90 2.93
C LEU A 129 3.34 -22.69 4.45
N TYR A 130 2.25 -23.21 5.05
CA TYR A 130 1.95 -23.16 6.50
C TYR A 130 2.05 -24.53 7.15
#